data_AF-A0A2G5V496-F1
#
_entry.id   AF-A0A2G5V496-F1
#
_cell.length_a   1.000
_cell.length_b   1.000
_cell.length_c   1.000
_cell.angle_alpha   90.00
_cell.angle_beta   90.00
_cell.angle_gamma   90.00
#
_symmetry.space_group_name_H-M   'P 1'
#
loop_
_entity.id
_entity.type
_entity.pdbx_description
1 polymer ?
#
loop_
_entity_poly.entity_id
_entity_poly.type
_entity_poly.pdbx_seq_one_letter_code
_entity_poly.pdbx_strand_id
1 'polypeptide(L)'
;MKKMIKSSQLQRFKISIQLSMTETFTYAQKKEAENKNKANNTDGVSLYVSGYIIDFHLIGDSMEYHWKTNHYSSSIPQLQNLSACILFNIHFNMRKNAADEKTIERLFSSSPSLKYAHMSFIDIPLSPESESKLYQAESIKISQLTPMTPAVLYNFQGRQAIIRCFRCHFSNLIEFLNRWKSGEAYHKLEYLKIETFNLEAFEDDILNAIGAKRIDSQKPPVTHTLPRRFIEYTSQTKTDPIITHSYVVRESDNRVASVLIEERALSFGVWNKTEEEFLRMME
;
A
#
# COMPACT_ATOMS: atom_id res chain seq x y z
N MET A 1 40.51 -27.78 -26.11
CA MET A 1 39.13 -28.29 -25.92
C MET A 1 38.54 -27.62 -24.68
N LYS A 2 38.01 -26.39 -24.81
CA LYS A 2 37.40 -25.63 -23.70
C LYS A 2 35.89 -25.91 -23.71
N LYS A 3 35.39 -26.58 -22.66
CA LYS A 3 33.96 -26.84 -22.47
C LYS A 3 33.24 -25.52 -22.19
N MET A 4 32.29 -25.17 -23.04
CA MET A 4 31.23 -24.20 -22.76
C MET A 4 30.36 -24.74 -21.62
N ILE A 5 30.18 -23.96 -20.57
CA ILE A 5 29.08 -24.16 -19.62
C ILE A 5 27.89 -23.36 -20.16
N LYS A 6 26.78 -24.06 -20.39
CA LYS A 6 25.55 -23.53 -20.96
C LYS A 6 24.93 -22.46 -20.05
N SER A 7 24.59 -21.34 -20.68
CA SER A 7 23.59 -20.37 -20.23
C SER A 7 22.23 -21.05 -20.09
N SER A 8 21.81 -21.33 -18.87
CA SER A 8 20.41 -21.39 -18.43
C SER A 8 20.40 -21.76 -16.96
N GLN A 9 20.22 -20.79 -16.07
CA GLN A 9 19.83 -20.84 -14.64
C GLN A 9 20.43 -19.65 -13.86
N LEU A 10 20.36 -18.43 -14.39
CA LEU A 10 20.45 -17.24 -13.54
C LEU A 10 19.03 -16.92 -13.06
N GLN A 11 18.71 -17.33 -11.83
CA GLN A 11 17.66 -16.64 -11.08
C GLN A 11 18.09 -15.16 -11.00
N ARG A 12 17.28 -14.26 -11.58
CA ARG A 12 17.49 -12.82 -11.45
C ARG A 12 17.25 -12.46 -9.98
N PHE A 13 18.33 -12.30 -9.21
CA PHE A 13 18.26 -11.69 -7.90
C PHE A 13 17.85 -10.23 -8.07
N LYS A 14 16.74 -9.83 -7.44
CA LYS A 14 16.31 -8.43 -7.39
C LYS A 14 17.02 -7.79 -6.21
N ILE A 15 18.03 -6.97 -6.47
CA ILE A 15 18.72 -6.21 -5.42
C ILE A 15 18.06 -4.84 -5.33
N SER A 16 17.57 -4.48 -4.15
CA SER A 16 16.97 -3.17 -3.84
C SER A 16 17.89 -2.37 -2.93
N ILE A 17 18.09 -1.09 -3.23
CA ILE A 17 18.94 -0.19 -2.44
C ILE A 17 18.06 0.86 -1.75
N GLN A 18 18.25 1.01 -0.45
CA GLN A 18 17.54 1.99 0.37
C GLN A 18 18.37 3.28 0.49
N LEU A 19 17.74 4.43 0.30
CA LEU A 19 18.35 5.74 0.57
C LEU A 19 17.63 6.36 1.76
N SER A 20 18.35 6.69 2.83
CA SER A 20 17.78 7.31 4.03
C SER A 20 18.47 8.64 4.31
N MET A 21 17.74 9.75 4.21
CA MET A 21 18.26 11.04 4.69
C MET A 21 17.87 11.22 6.17
N THR A 22 18.89 11.33 7.02
CA THR A 22 18.77 11.76 8.41
C THR A 22 19.62 13.02 8.58
N GLU A 23 18.98 14.18 8.72
CA GLU A 23 19.66 15.36 9.25
C GLU A 23 19.72 15.21 10.78
N THR A 24 20.93 15.20 11.33
CA THR A 24 21.15 15.12 12.76
C THR A 24 20.67 16.41 13.43
N PHE A 25 19.46 16.39 13.98
CA PHE A 25 19.10 17.32 15.06
C PHE A 25 19.73 16.78 16.35
N THR A 26 20.78 17.44 16.81
CA THR A 26 21.38 17.21 18.12
C THR A 26 20.35 17.46 19.21
N TYR A 27 19.86 16.40 19.87
CA TYR A 27 20.03 16.15 21.31
C TYR A 27 19.39 14.79 21.68
N ALA A 28 20.21 13.89 22.27
CA ALA A 28 19.80 12.73 23.08
C ALA A 28 19.22 11.44 22.43
N GLN A 29 19.89 10.80 21.45
CA GLN A 29 19.70 9.35 21.20
C GLN A 29 21.01 8.60 20.85
N LYS A 30 22.08 8.82 21.62
CA LYS A 30 23.34 8.05 21.54
C LYS A 30 23.29 6.71 22.32
N LYS A 31 22.11 6.11 22.55
CA LYS A 31 21.99 4.95 23.45
C LYS A 31 21.13 3.78 22.97
N GLU A 32 20.73 3.75 21.70
CA GLU A 32 19.97 2.61 21.15
C GLU A 32 20.68 1.85 20.01
N ALA A 33 21.90 2.28 19.63
CA ALA A 33 22.67 1.61 18.58
C ALA A 33 23.49 0.38 19.06
N GLU A 34 23.46 0.03 20.35
CA GLU A 34 24.28 -1.07 20.90
C GLU A 34 23.53 -2.38 21.18
N ASN A 35 22.23 -2.50 20.89
CA ASN A 35 21.52 -3.75 21.17
C ASN A 35 20.52 -4.15 20.08
N LYS A 36 21.03 -4.83 19.04
CA LYS A 36 20.61 -6.20 18.65
C LYS A 36 21.13 -6.53 17.25
N ASN A 37 22.38 -6.96 17.20
CA ASN A 37 22.77 -8.01 16.26
C ASN A 37 22.17 -9.33 16.77
N LYS A 38 21.11 -9.80 16.12
CA LYS A 38 20.86 -11.25 16.06
C LYS A 38 20.32 -11.59 14.69
N ALA A 39 21.18 -12.29 13.97
CA ALA A 39 21.00 -12.84 12.65
C ALA A 39 19.65 -13.53 12.47
N ASN A 40 19.06 -13.36 11.29
CA ASN A 40 18.47 -14.46 10.53
C ASN A 40 18.47 -14.08 9.04
N ASN A 41 18.98 -15.02 8.22
CA ASN A 41 19.16 -14.94 6.78
C ASN A 41 18.03 -14.23 6.03
N THR A 42 18.38 -13.27 5.19
CA THR A 42 17.51 -12.81 4.09
C THR A 42 18.37 -12.17 2.99
N ASP A 43 18.16 -12.62 1.75
CA ASP A 43 18.82 -12.13 0.54
C ASP A 43 18.32 -10.72 0.15
N GLY A 44 18.84 -9.71 0.85
CA GLY A 44 18.63 -8.30 0.53
C GLY A 44 19.70 -7.42 1.19
N VAL A 45 20.60 -6.84 0.40
CA VAL A 45 21.64 -5.93 0.91
C VAL A 45 21.05 -4.54 1.07
N SER A 46 20.73 -4.14 2.31
CA SER A 46 20.34 -2.77 2.63
C SER A 46 21.60 -1.92 2.89
N LEU A 47 21.91 -0.99 2.00
CA LEU A 47 22.94 0.03 2.23
C LEU A 47 22.29 1.22 2.94
N TYR A 48 22.76 1.55 4.14
CA TYR A 48 22.38 2.79 4.83
C TYR A 48 23.36 3.89 4.44
N VAL A 49 22.86 4.92 3.77
CA VAL A 49 23.68 6.02 3.28
C VAL A 49 23.26 7.28 4.02
N SER A 50 24.07 7.69 5.01
CA SER A 50 23.87 8.93 5.75
C SER A 50 24.58 10.09 5.02
N GLY A 51 23.81 11.11 4.63
CA GLY A 51 24.26 12.50 4.55
C GLY A 51 25.20 12.92 3.42
N TYR A 52 25.73 12.01 2.60
CA TYR A 52 26.54 12.40 1.44
C TYR A 52 25.86 11.93 0.16
N ILE A 53 25.64 12.89 -0.74
CA ILE A 53 25.17 12.68 -2.11
C ILE A 53 26.06 11.59 -2.72
N ILE A 54 25.55 10.36 -2.79
CA ILE A 54 26.20 9.33 -3.59
C ILE A 54 25.99 9.73 -5.03
N ASP A 55 27.10 9.82 -5.75
CA ASP A 55 27.09 9.94 -7.19
C ASP A 55 26.43 8.68 -7.77
N PHE A 56 25.15 8.80 -8.14
CA PHE A 56 24.27 7.72 -8.59
C PHE A 56 24.82 6.96 -9.82
N HIS A 57 25.81 7.54 -10.50
CA HIS A 57 26.55 6.93 -11.61
C HIS A 57 27.29 5.64 -11.24
N LEU A 58 27.52 5.34 -9.94
CA LEU A 58 28.26 4.14 -9.51
C LEU A 58 27.41 2.87 -9.41
N ILE A 59 26.07 2.98 -9.43
CA ILE A 59 25.17 1.86 -9.06
C ILE A 59 24.33 1.35 -10.25
N GLY A 60 24.33 2.06 -11.37
CA GLY A 60 23.80 1.59 -12.65
C GLY A 60 22.27 1.59 -12.77
N ASP A 61 21.79 1.81 -14.00
CA ASP A 61 20.37 2.02 -14.30
C ASP A 61 19.48 0.77 -14.24
N SER A 62 19.99 -0.35 -13.71
CA SER A 62 19.26 -1.62 -13.62
C SER A 62 18.62 -1.89 -12.26
N MET A 63 18.90 -1.07 -11.24
CA MET A 63 18.46 -1.30 -9.86
C MET A 63 17.23 -0.48 -9.50
N GLU A 64 16.30 -1.06 -8.73
CA GLU A 64 15.18 -0.32 -8.16
C GLU A 64 15.60 0.38 -6.87
N TYR A 65 15.34 1.69 -6.81
CA TYR A 65 15.67 2.52 -5.64
C TYR A 65 14.44 2.77 -4.77
N HIS A 66 14.63 2.69 -3.46
CA HIS A 66 13.64 3.09 -2.47
C HIS A 66 14.14 4.33 -1.73
N TRP A 67 13.38 5.41 -1.81
CA TRP A 67 13.69 6.65 -1.09
C TRP A 67 12.89 6.71 0.21
N LYS A 68 13.61 6.91 1.32
CA LYS A 68 13.05 7.05 2.66
C LYS A 68 13.46 8.37 3.28
N THR A 69 12.49 9.11 3.79
CA THR A 69 12.72 10.32 4.58
C THR A 69 11.73 10.41 5.73
N ASN A 70 12.14 11.14 6.77
CA ASN A 70 11.26 11.55 7.87
C ASN A 70 10.84 13.03 7.74
N HIS A 71 11.22 13.70 6.64
CA HIS A 71 11.01 15.13 6.42
C HIS A 71 10.41 15.40 5.04
N TYR A 72 9.31 16.16 5.01
CA TYR A 72 8.58 16.51 3.78
C TYR A 72 9.24 17.64 2.98
N SER A 73 10.17 18.38 3.58
CA SER A 73 10.98 19.42 2.91
C SER A 73 12.06 18.84 2.01
N SER A 74 12.39 17.56 2.17
CA SER A 74 13.36 16.87 1.35
C SER A 74 12.79 16.63 -0.05
N SER A 75 13.47 17.14 -1.07
CA SER A 75 13.10 16.84 -2.46
C SER A 75 13.34 15.37 -2.77
N ILE A 76 12.38 14.73 -3.46
CA ILE A 76 12.60 13.38 -3.99
C ILE A 76 13.74 13.45 -5.01
N PRO A 77 14.79 12.63 -4.87
CA PRO A 77 15.85 12.60 -5.87
C PRO A 77 15.28 12.15 -7.22
N GLN A 78 15.60 12.89 -8.27
CA GLN A 78 15.15 12.64 -9.65
C GLN A 78 15.88 11.43 -10.26
N LEU A 79 15.62 10.23 -9.74
CA LEU A 79 16.22 8.99 -10.21
C LEU A 79 15.25 8.27 -11.14
N GLN A 80 15.71 7.90 -12.33
CA GLN A 80 14.89 7.23 -13.35
C GLN A 80 14.32 5.88 -12.87
N ASN A 81 14.98 5.21 -11.91
CA ASN A 81 14.56 3.92 -11.37
C ASN A 81 14.03 3.99 -9.93
N LEU A 82 13.53 5.14 -9.50
CA LEU A 82 12.87 5.27 -8.21
C LEU A 82 11.50 4.59 -8.25
N SER A 83 11.35 3.48 -7.52
CA SER A 83 10.12 2.67 -7.49
C SER A 83 9.28 2.92 -6.24
N ALA A 84 9.91 3.32 -5.12
CA ALA A 84 9.21 3.50 -3.85
C ALA A 84 9.58 4.82 -3.17
N CYS A 85 8.56 5.49 -2.62
CA CYS A 85 8.68 6.64 -1.75
C CYS A 85 8.10 6.27 -0.38
N ILE A 86 8.91 6.41 0.66
CA ILE A 86 8.56 6.01 2.03
C ILE A 86 8.72 7.26 2.90
N LEU A 87 7.61 7.86 3.29
CA LEU A 87 7.56 9.09 4.09
C LEU A 87 7.09 8.74 5.50
N PHE A 88 7.97 8.83 6.49
CA PHE A 88 7.59 8.58 7.89
C PHE A 88 7.32 9.89 8.64
N ASN A 89 6.32 9.88 9.53
CA ASN A 89 6.06 10.93 10.52
C ASN A 89 5.96 12.35 9.97
N ILE A 90 5.06 12.60 9.02
CA ILE A 90 4.70 13.97 8.70
C ILE A 90 3.68 14.46 9.73
N HIS A 91 4.14 14.86 10.91
CA HIS A 91 3.32 15.66 11.81
C HIS A 91 3.09 17.03 11.15
N PHE A 92 2.01 17.15 10.39
CA PHE A 92 1.52 18.48 10.02
C PHE A 92 1.06 19.17 11.29
N ASN A 93 1.76 20.24 11.65
CA ASN A 93 1.24 21.16 12.65
C ASN A 93 -0.15 21.59 12.16
N MET A 94 -1.17 21.51 13.03
CA MET A 94 -2.61 21.56 12.72
C MET A 94 -3.14 22.89 12.13
N ARG A 95 -2.30 23.66 11.45
CA ARG A 95 -2.68 24.82 10.64
C ARG A 95 -2.62 24.41 9.17
N LYS A 96 -3.71 23.83 8.67
CA LYS A 96 -3.97 23.64 7.23
C LYS A 96 -3.59 24.93 6.49
N ASN A 97 -2.46 24.93 5.80
CA ASN A 97 -2.11 26.03 4.92
C ASN A 97 -2.01 25.47 3.49
N ALA A 98 -2.41 26.26 2.49
CA ALA A 98 -2.36 25.85 1.09
C ALA A 98 -0.92 25.59 0.58
N ALA A 99 0.10 25.98 1.34
CA ALA A 99 1.48 25.68 1.02
C ALA A 99 1.83 24.21 1.32
N ASP A 100 1.17 23.57 2.29
CA ASP A 100 1.36 22.16 2.62
C ASP A 100 0.84 21.24 1.51
N GLU A 101 -0.37 21.50 0.97
CA GLU A 101 -0.95 20.75 -0.17
C GLU A 101 -0.04 20.83 -1.41
N LYS A 102 0.35 22.04 -1.81
CA LYS A 102 1.24 22.25 -2.96
C LYS A 102 2.60 21.61 -2.77
N THR A 103 3.09 21.50 -1.54
CA THR A 103 4.40 20.89 -1.26
C THR A 103 4.34 19.38 -1.38
N ILE A 104 3.26 18.75 -0.91
CA ILE A 104 3.02 17.31 -1.04
C ILE A 104 2.78 16.92 -2.49
N GLU A 105 1.98 17.71 -3.22
CA GLU A 105 1.76 17.48 -4.65
C GLU A 105 3.03 17.67 -5.46
N ARG A 106 3.86 18.67 -5.13
CA ARG A 106 5.19 18.83 -5.75
C ARG A 106 6.07 17.62 -5.47
N LEU A 107 6.04 17.11 -4.24
CA LEU A 107 6.78 15.92 -3.85
C LEU A 107 6.37 14.72 -4.70
N PHE A 108 5.08 14.40 -4.80
CA PHE A 108 4.65 13.27 -5.65
C PHE A 108 4.88 13.52 -7.13
N SER A 109 4.59 14.72 -7.62
CA SER A 109 4.78 15.12 -9.02
C SER A 109 6.22 14.99 -9.48
N SER A 110 7.17 15.21 -8.56
CA SER A 110 8.60 15.05 -8.82
C SER A 110 9.03 13.59 -9.00
N SER A 111 8.23 12.59 -8.61
CA SER A 111 8.55 11.20 -8.88
C SER A 111 8.11 10.79 -10.29
N PRO A 112 9.02 10.30 -11.16
CA PRO A 112 8.66 9.87 -12.51
C PRO A 112 7.83 8.57 -12.52
N SER A 113 7.99 7.68 -11.54
CA SER A 113 7.36 6.36 -11.51
C SER A 113 7.08 5.86 -10.09
N LEU A 114 6.29 6.61 -9.32
CA LEU A 114 5.91 6.22 -7.96
C LEU A 114 5.08 4.91 -7.97
N LYS A 115 5.71 3.76 -7.74
CA LYS A 115 4.99 2.47 -7.65
C LYS A 115 4.42 2.26 -6.25
N TYR A 116 5.13 2.70 -5.23
CA TYR A 116 4.72 2.53 -3.84
C TYR A 116 4.84 3.79 -3.00
N ALA A 117 3.84 4.06 -2.16
CA ALA A 117 3.87 5.09 -1.13
C ALA A 117 3.53 4.52 0.25
N HIS A 118 4.44 4.63 1.23
CA HIS A 118 4.10 4.43 2.65
C HIS A 118 4.15 5.77 3.36
N MET A 119 3.07 6.11 4.05
CA MET A 119 2.97 7.35 4.78
C MET A 119 2.21 7.18 6.10
N SER A 120 2.71 7.79 7.18
CA SER A 120 2.15 7.64 8.54
C SER A 120 1.77 8.98 9.17
N PHE A 121 0.64 9.01 9.89
CA PHE A 121 0.12 10.13 10.70
C PHE A 121 -0.15 11.42 9.94
N ILE A 122 -0.92 11.33 8.86
CA ILE A 122 -1.05 12.44 7.92
C ILE A 122 -2.47 12.98 7.92
N ASP A 123 -2.57 14.28 8.13
CA ASP A 123 -3.72 15.07 7.73
C ASP A 123 -3.40 15.70 6.38
N ILE A 124 -3.31 14.90 5.29
CA ILE A 124 -3.08 15.53 3.98
C ILE A 124 -4.34 16.31 3.61
N PRO A 125 -4.25 17.62 3.33
CA PRO A 125 -5.30 18.35 2.63
C PRO A 125 -5.31 17.96 1.14
N LEU A 126 -5.46 16.67 0.78
CA LEU A 126 -5.64 16.33 -0.63
C LEU A 126 -7.08 16.62 -0.98
N SER A 127 -7.29 17.53 -1.91
CA SER A 127 -8.59 17.68 -2.54
C SER A 127 -8.96 16.38 -3.29
N PRO A 128 -10.21 15.89 -3.18
CA PRO A 128 -10.75 14.86 -4.07
C PRO A 128 -10.66 15.25 -5.56
N GLU A 129 -10.53 16.53 -5.88
CA GLU A 129 -10.39 17.02 -7.26
C GLU A 129 -8.93 17.02 -7.75
N SER A 130 -7.96 16.69 -6.88
CA SER A 130 -6.55 16.68 -7.27
C SER A 130 -6.20 15.48 -8.15
N GLU A 131 -5.40 15.69 -9.20
CA GLU A 131 -4.84 14.61 -10.03
C GLU A 131 -3.55 14.04 -9.42
N SER A 132 -3.52 13.86 -8.09
CA SER A 132 -2.32 13.49 -7.36
C SER A 132 -1.71 12.18 -7.89
N LYS A 133 -0.39 12.19 -8.13
CA LYS A 133 0.36 10.96 -8.49
C LYS A 133 0.28 9.89 -7.39
N LEU A 134 -0.07 10.26 -6.16
CA LEU A 134 -0.34 9.31 -5.09
C LEU A 134 -1.47 8.33 -5.47
N TYR A 135 -2.55 8.83 -6.08
CA TYR A 135 -3.70 8.02 -6.46
C TYR A 135 -3.36 7.01 -7.55
N GLN A 136 -2.34 7.30 -8.34
CA GLN A 136 -1.88 6.47 -9.45
C GLN A 136 -0.84 5.42 -9.01
N ALA A 137 -0.36 5.47 -7.77
CA ALA A 137 0.61 4.51 -7.26
C ALA A 137 0.06 3.08 -7.30
N GLU A 138 0.91 2.09 -7.62
CA GLU A 138 0.50 0.68 -7.68
C GLU A 138 0.08 0.16 -6.30
N SER A 139 0.76 0.62 -5.24
CA SER A 139 0.38 0.29 -3.87
C SER A 139 0.61 1.43 -2.89
N ILE A 140 -0.28 1.53 -1.91
CA ILE A 140 -0.19 2.54 -0.85
C ILE A 140 -0.38 1.92 0.53
N LYS A 141 0.31 2.47 1.53
CA LYS A 141 0.03 2.26 2.94
C LYS A 141 -0.05 3.63 3.61
N ILE A 142 -1.21 4.00 4.14
CA ILE A 142 -1.45 5.36 4.65
C ILE A 142 -2.12 5.30 6.02
N SER A 143 -1.67 6.12 6.97
CA SER A 143 -2.38 6.34 8.25
C SER A 143 -2.86 7.78 8.38
N GLN A 144 -4.16 8.00 8.55
CA GLN A 144 -4.83 9.31 8.54
C GLN A 144 -5.56 9.61 9.86
N LEU A 145 -5.20 10.71 10.53
CA LEU A 145 -5.68 11.06 11.89
C LEU A 145 -7.03 11.80 11.89
N THR A 146 -7.27 12.73 10.95
CA THR A 146 -8.55 13.44 10.82
C THR A 146 -9.19 13.24 9.44
N PRO A 147 -10.51 12.96 9.35
CA PRO A 147 -11.17 12.75 8.08
C PRO A 147 -12.02 13.96 7.73
N MET A 148 -11.58 14.71 6.73
CA MET A 148 -12.53 15.36 5.83
C MET A 148 -12.36 14.64 4.52
N THR A 149 -13.18 13.59 4.33
CA THR A 149 -13.31 12.83 3.08
C THR A 149 -12.00 12.16 2.66
N PRO A 150 -11.82 10.84 2.81
CA PRO A 150 -10.58 10.19 2.40
C PRO A 150 -10.48 10.23 0.87
N ALA A 151 -9.97 11.32 0.31
CA ALA A 151 -9.81 11.53 -1.12
C ALA A 151 -9.03 10.37 -1.77
N VAL A 152 -8.16 9.74 -0.98
CA VAL A 152 -7.52 8.46 -1.32
C VAL A 152 -8.53 7.35 -1.62
N LEU A 153 -9.55 7.13 -0.78
CA LEU A 153 -10.59 6.13 -1.09
C LEU A 153 -11.26 6.47 -2.42
N TYR A 154 -11.63 7.72 -2.66
CA TYR A 154 -12.37 8.12 -3.86
C TYR A 154 -11.58 8.02 -5.17
N ASN A 155 -10.28 8.31 -5.11
CA ASN A 155 -9.47 8.52 -6.31
C ASN A 155 -8.44 7.45 -6.56
N PHE A 156 -8.16 6.56 -5.61
CA PHE A 156 -7.11 5.55 -5.78
C PHE A 156 -7.38 4.66 -7.01
N GLN A 157 -6.35 4.47 -7.84
CA GLN A 157 -6.41 3.72 -9.09
C GLN A 157 -5.43 2.53 -9.11
N GLY A 158 -4.74 2.29 -7.99
CA GLY A 158 -3.74 1.24 -7.87
C GLY A 158 -4.33 -0.14 -7.60
N ARG A 159 -3.45 -1.06 -7.18
CA ARG A 159 -3.75 -2.48 -6.99
C ARG A 159 -3.88 -2.87 -5.53
N GLN A 160 -3.05 -2.31 -4.64
CA GLN A 160 -3.05 -2.70 -3.23
C GLN A 160 -3.03 -1.50 -2.30
N ALA A 161 -4.00 -1.40 -1.40
CA ALA A 161 -4.08 -0.30 -0.43
C ALA A 161 -4.25 -0.82 1.01
N ILE A 162 -3.49 -0.25 1.93
CA ILE A 162 -3.70 -0.40 3.38
C ILE A 162 -3.92 1.00 3.96
N ILE A 163 -5.11 1.26 4.47
CA ILE A 163 -5.53 2.58 4.92
C ILE A 163 -5.96 2.48 6.38
N ARG A 164 -5.19 3.09 7.28
CA ARG A 164 -5.59 3.27 8.66
C ARG A 164 -6.29 4.60 8.82
N CYS A 165 -7.58 4.56 9.11
CA CYS A 165 -8.43 5.73 9.24
C CYS A 165 -9.06 5.80 10.63
N PHE A 166 -8.65 6.78 11.43
CA PHE A 166 -9.08 6.85 12.84
C PHE A 166 -10.55 7.29 13.01
N ARG A 167 -11.16 7.97 12.04
CA ARG A 167 -12.57 8.45 12.13
C ARG A 167 -13.35 8.35 10.81
N CYS A 168 -13.12 7.31 9.99
CA CYS A 168 -13.85 7.17 8.72
C CYS A 168 -15.33 6.86 8.96
N HIS A 169 -16.22 7.60 8.30
CA HIS A 169 -17.64 7.24 8.27
C HIS A 169 -17.86 5.99 7.40
N PHE A 170 -18.67 5.04 7.89
CA PHE A 170 -19.01 3.81 7.19
C PHE A 170 -19.67 4.06 5.83
N SER A 171 -20.39 5.17 5.67
CA SER A 171 -20.96 5.58 4.37
C SER A 171 -19.91 5.72 3.28
N ASN A 172 -18.72 6.25 3.59
CA ASN A 172 -17.62 6.35 2.62
C ASN A 172 -17.11 4.96 2.20
N LEU A 173 -17.13 3.99 3.12
CA LEU A 173 -16.71 2.60 2.84
C LEU A 173 -17.73 1.91 1.94
N ILE A 174 -19.02 2.06 2.25
CA ILE A 174 -20.12 1.54 1.44
C ILE A 174 -20.07 2.14 0.04
N GLU A 175 -19.89 3.45 -0.08
CA GLU A 175 -19.77 4.12 -1.37
C GLU A 175 -18.57 3.59 -2.17
N PHE A 176 -17.40 3.46 -1.54
CA PHE A 176 -16.23 2.86 -2.18
C PHE A 176 -16.54 1.46 -2.73
N LEU A 177 -17.12 0.58 -1.91
CA LEU A 177 -17.42 -0.79 -2.30
C LEU A 177 -18.49 -0.86 -3.39
N ASN A 178 -19.50 0.02 -3.35
CA ASN A 178 -20.53 0.09 -4.37
C ASN A 178 -20.00 0.59 -5.72
N ARG A 179 -19.05 1.55 -5.74
CA ARG A 179 -18.39 1.99 -6.98
C ARG A 179 -17.51 0.90 -7.58
N TRP A 180 -16.87 0.05 -6.75
CA TRP A 180 -16.20 -1.15 -7.26
C TRP A 180 -17.22 -2.14 -7.83
N LYS A 181 -18.30 -2.41 -7.09
CA LYS A 181 -19.34 -3.38 -7.44
C LYS A 181 -20.08 -3.02 -8.73
N SER A 182 -20.43 -1.77 -8.95
CA SER A 182 -21.05 -1.31 -10.20
C SER A 182 -20.07 -1.35 -11.38
N GLY A 183 -18.76 -1.44 -11.10
CA GLY A 183 -17.72 -1.29 -12.10
C GLY A 183 -17.47 0.15 -12.52
N GLU A 184 -17.93 1.13 -11.75
CA GLU A 184 -17.64 2.54 -12.01
C GLU A 184 -16.16 2.87 -11.75
N ALA A 185 -15.56 2.25 -10.72
CA ALA A 185 -14.22 2.60 -10.25
C ALA A 185 -13.37 1.38 -9.86
N TYR A 186 -12.10 1.65 -9.55
CA TYR A 186 -11.17 0.69 -8.92
C TYR A 186 -10.90 -0.59 -9.73
N HIS A 187 -10.91 -0.49 -11.06
CA HIS A 187 -10.74 -1.62 -11.98
C HIS A 187 -9.46 -2.45 -11.78
N LYS A 188 -8.38 -1.83 -11.29
CA LYS A 188 -7.08 -2.45 -11.05
C LYS A 188 -6.93 -3.02 -9.64
N LEU A 189 -7.89 -2.79 -8.75
CA LEU A 189 -7.80 -3.17 -7.35
C LEU A 189 -7.70 -4.70 -7.21
N GLU A 190 -6.76 -5.14 -6.38
CA GLU A 190 -6.49 -6.53 -6.05
C GLU A 190 -6.69 -6.79 -4.55
N TYR A 191 -6.31 -5.83 -3.71
CA TYR A 191 -6.38 -5.94 -2.27
C TYR A 191 -6.59 -4.58 -1.61
N LEU A 192 -7.49 -4.53 -0.64
CA LEU A 192 -7.70 -3.37 0.21
C LEU A 192 -7.87 -3.83 1.66
N LYS A 193 -7.19 -3.14 2.58
CA LYS A 193 -7.43 -3.26 4.02
C LYS A 193 -7.66 -1.87 4.59
N ILE A 194 -8.79 -1.67 5.26
CA ILE A 194 -9.12 -0.43 5.95
C ILE A 194 -9.18 -0.72 7.44
N GLU A 195 -8.30 -0.10 8.20
CA GLU A 195 -8.26 -0.21 9.66
C GLU A 195 -8.99 0.99 10.27
N THR A 196 -10.08 0.74 11.00
CA THR A 196 -10.85 1.76 11.71
C THR A 196 -11.47 1.18 12.97
N PHE A 197 -12.15 1.97 13.78
CA PHE A 197 -12.72 1.50 15.05
C PHE A 197 -14.19 1.10 14.91
N ASN A 198 -14.58 0.04 15.62
CA ASN A 198 -15.97 -0.42 15.80
C ASN A 198 -16.68 -0.82 14.49
N LEU A 199 -16.01 -1.53 13.59
CA LEU A 199 -16.60 -1.99 12.32
C LEU A 199 -17.57 -3.15 12.49
N GLU A 200 -17.25 -4.11 13.38
CA GLU A 200 -18.04 -5.33 13.59
C GLU A 200 -19.49 -5.03 13.99
N ALA A 201 -19.72 -3.96 14.76
CA ALA A 201 -21.07 -3.52 15.13
C ALA A 201 -21.96 -3.15 13.93
N PHE A 202 -21.36 -2.96 12.75
CA PHE A 202 -22.03 -2.62 11.49
C PHE A 202 -21.77 -3.66 10.39
N GLU A 203 -21.31 -4.87 10.73
CA GLU A 203 -21.02 -5.91 9.73
C GLU A 203 -22.24 -6.16 8.84
N ASP A 204 -23.38 -6.48 9.44
CA ASP A 204 -24.60 -6.80 8.70
C ASP A 204 -25.08 -5.61 7.87
N ASP A 205 -24.99 -4.39 8.40
CA ASP A 205 -25.37 -3.17 7.68
C ASP A 205 -24.50 -2.97 6.44
N ILE A 206 -23.18 -3.12 6.56
CA ILE A 206 -22.24 -2.96 5.45
C ILE A 206 -22.46 -4.07 4.42
N LEU A 207 -22.56 -5.33 4.86
CA LEU A 207 -22.75 -6.47 3.96
C LEU A 207 -24.09 -6.40 3.22
N ASN A 208 -25.16 -5.99 3.89
CA ASN A 208 -26.46 -5.77 3.26
C ASN A 208 -26.40 -4.60 2.27
N ALA A 209 -25.78 -3.48 2.64
CA ALA A 209 -25.67 -2.30 1.79
C ALA A 209 -24.88 -2.55 0.49
N ILE A 210 -23.88 -3.43 0.52
CA ILE A 210 -23.12 -3.84 -0.68
C ILE A 210 -23.75 -5.05 -1.38
N GLY A 211 -24.83 -5.62 -0.84
CA GLY A 211 -25.46 -6.83 -1.36
C GLY A 211 -24.51 -8.01 -1.43
N ALA A 212 -23.76 -8.25 -0.35
CA ALA A 212 -22.84 -9.37 -0.25
C ALA A 212 -23.60 -10.70 -0.25
N LYS A 213 -23.11 -11.65 -1.02
CA LYS A 213 -23.56 -13.04 -1.03
C LYS A 213 -22.78 -13.83 0.02
N ARG A 214 -23.41 -14.86 0.57
CA ARG A 214 -22.78 -15.80 1.52
C ARG A 214 -22.61 -17.16 0.85
N ILE A 215 -21.42 -17.74 1.03
CA ILE A 215 -21.13 -19.13 0.74
C ILE A 215 -21.86 -19.98 1.78
N ASP A 216 -22.33 -21.16 1.38
CA ASP A 216 -22.91 -22.14 2.30
C ASP A 216 -21.98 -22.35 3.51
N SER A 217 -22.52 -22.18 4.72
CA SER A 217 -21.77 -22.29 5.97
C SER A 217 -21.24 -23.70 6.24
N GLN A 218 -21.78 -24.72 5.55
CA GLN A 218 -21.26 -26.09 5.60
C GLN A 218 -19.97 -26.26 4.76
N LYS A 219 -19.68 -25.35 3.83
CA LYS A 219 -18.46 -25.36 3.03
C LYS A 219 -17.31 -24.66 3.77
N PRO A 220 -16.05 -25.06 3.54
CA PRO A 220 -14.91 -24.35 4.10
C PRO A 220 -14.86 -22.90 3.56
N PRO A 221 -14.44 -21.92 4.38
CA PRO A 221 -14.27 -20.54 3.92
C PRO A 221 -13.20 -20.46 2.83
N VAL A 222 -13.34 -19.49 1.93
CA VAL A 222 -12.27 -19.19 0.96
C VAL A 222 -11.17 -18.39 1.64
N THR A 223 -9.93 -18.60 1.19
CA THR A 223 -8.77 -17.82 1.64
C THR A 223 -8.19 -17.04 0.47
N HIS A 224 -8.34 -15.71 0.47
CA HIS A 224 -7.66 -14.83 -0.47
C HIS A 224 -6.34 -14.33 0.12
N THR A 225 -5.25 -14.44 -0.64
CA THR A 225 -3.92 -13.94 -0.26
C THR A 225 -3.10 -13.70 -1.51
N LEU A 226 -2.40 -12.57 -1.57
CA LEU A 226 -1.56 -12.19 -2.70
C LEU A 226 -0.13 -11.84 -2.25
N PRO A 227 0.87 -11.89 -3.13
CA PRO A 227 2.14 -11.24 -2.87
C PRO A 227 1.93 -9.75 -2.61
N ARG A 228 2.61 -9.18 -1.61
CA ARG A 228 2.63 -7.73 -1.42
C ARG A 228 3.40 -7.09 -2.55
N ARG A 229 2.85 -6.01 -3.13
CA ARG A 229 3.54 -5.18 -4.14
C ARG A 229 4.72 -4.43 -3.57
N PHE A 230 4.68 -4.18 -2.27
CA PHE A 230 5.79 -3.61 -1.53
C PHE A 230 6.00 -4.37 -0.23
N ILE A 231 7.24 -4.77 0.00
CA ILE A 231 7.68 -5.44 1.22
C ILE A 231 8.33 -4.38 2.10
N GLU A 232 7.67 -4.03 3.19
CA GLU A 232 8.26 -3.19 4.24
C GLU A 232 9.31 -4.00 5.04
N TYR A 233 9.88 -3.45 6.11
CA TYR A 233 10.74 -4.16 7.07
C TYR A 233 10.14 -5.48 7.62
N THR A 234 8.84 -5.70 7.45
CA THR A 234 8.21 -6.98 7.74
C THR A 234 8.65 -8.02 6.70
N SER A 235 9.21 -9.15 7.15
CA SER A 235 9.47 -10.33 6.32
C SER A 235 8.22 -10.95 5.67
N GLN A 236 7.05 -10.32 5.83
CA GLN A 236 5.79 -10.70 5.21
C GLN A 236 5.81 -10.34 3.72
N THR A 237 5.97 -11.37 2.90
CA THR A 237 5.93 -11.29 1.43
C THR A 237 4.51 -11.33 0.88
N LYS A 238 3.51 -11.63 1.73
CA LYS A 238 2.10 -11.80 1.36
C LYS A 238 1.20 -10.82 2.11
N THR A 239 0.06 -10.51 1.51
CA THR A 239 -1.03 -9.78 2.16
C THR A 239 -1.57 -10.58 3.35
N ASP A 240 -2.22 -9.90 4.28
CA ASP A 240 -2.91 -10.60 5.37
C ASP A 240 -4.04 -11.45 4.74
N PRO A 241 -4.18 -12.72 5.15
CA PRO A 241 -5.15 -13.61 4.53
C PRO A 241 -6.59 -13.15 4.83
N ILE A 242 -7.44 -13.15 3.81
CA ILE A 242 -8.87 -12.89 3.94
C ILE A 242 -9.57 -14.23 3.92
N ILE A 243 -9.98 -14.69 5.11
CA ILE A 243 -10.66 -15.97 5.30
C ILE A 243 -12.14 -15.67 5.57
N THR A 244 -13.03 -15.96 4.63
CA THR A 244 -14.43 -15.52 4.72
C THR A 244 -15.38 -16.40 3.92
N HIS A 245 -16.65 -16.38 4.31
CA HIS A 245 -17.78 -16.89 3.53
C HIS A 245 -18.51 -15.79 2.75
N SER A 246 -18.13 -14.52 2.91
CA SER A 246 -18.78 -13.40 2.23
C SER A 246 -18.04 -12.99 0.98
N TYR A 247 -18.79 -12.72 -0.08
CA TYR A 247 -18.26 -12.20 -1.32
C TYR A 247 -19.24 -11.26 -2.02
N VAL A 248 -18.73 -10.44 -2.92
CA VAL A 248 -19.50 -9.53 -3.77
C VAL A 248 -19.10 -9.77 -5.22
N VAL A 249 -20.05 -9.62 -6.14
CA VAL A 249 -19.84 -9.79 -7.57
C VAL A 249 -19.95 -8.43 -8.24
N ARG A 250 -18.98 -8.11 -9.08
CA ARG A 250 -18.96 -6.89 -9.87
C ARG A 250 -19.87 -7.02 -11.08
N GLU A 251 -20.77 -6.06 -11.24
CA GLU A 251 -21.83 -6.05 -12.24
C GLU A 251 -21.30 -5.94 -13.67
N SER A 252 -20.21 -5.19 -13.87
CA SER A 252 -19.69 -4.89 -15.21
C SER A 252 -18.98 -6.05 -15.89
N ASP A 253 -18.36 -6.97 -15.14
CA ASP A 253 -17.56 -8.07 -15.70
C ASP A 253 -17.59 -9.38 -14.89
N ASN A 254 -18.56 -9.51 -13.99
CA ASN A 254 -18.80 -10.70 -13.17
C ASN A 254 -17.64 -11.10 -12.24
N ARG A 255 -16.66 -10.21 -12.00
CA ARG A 255 -15.54 -10.52 -11.09
C ARG A 255 -15.96 -10.59 -9.64
N VAL A 256 -15.35 -11.51 -8.89
CA VAL A 256 -15.64 -11.70 -7.47
C VAL A 256 -14.63 -10.97 -6.59
N ALA A 257 -15.09 -10.45 -5.46
CA ALA A 257 -14.24 -10.06 -4.34
C ALA A 257 -14.72 -10.67 -3.03
N SER A 258 -13.78 -11.19 -2.23
CA SER A 258 -14.03 -11.60 -0.85
C SER A 258 -14.07 -10.38 0.07
N VAL A 259 -15.00 -10.39 1.02
CA VAL A 259 -15.17 -9.32 2.02
C VAL A 259 -15.06 -9.94 3.40
N LEU A 260 -14.21 -9.38 4.26
CA LEU A 260 -14.09 -9.74 5.66
C LEU A 260 -14.20 -8.47 6.50
N ILE A 261 -15.11 -8.47 7.46
CA ILE A 261 -15.27 -7.38 8.42
C ILE A 261 -14.94 -7.98 9.79
N GLU A 262 -14.05 -7.30 10.50
CA GLU A 262 -13.60 -7.64 11.85
C GLU A 262 -13.77 -6.40 12.74
N GLU A 263 -13.60 -6.53 14.07
CA GLU A 263 -13.74 -5.44 15.05
C GLU A 263 -13.08 -4.13 14.59
N ARG A 264 -11.89 -4.24 13.99
CA ARG A 264 -11.03 -3.11 13.64
C ARG A 264 -10.61 -3.02 12.18
N ALA A 265 -11.16 -3.87 11.31
CA ALA A 265 -10.72 -3.90 9.92
C ALA A 265 -11.81 -4.34 8.95
N LEU A 266 -11.81 -3.73 7.77
CA LEU A 266 -12.47 -4.25 6.59
C LEU A 266 -11.40 -4.67 5.60
N SER A 267 -11.42 -5.93 5.20
CA SER A 267 -10.53 -6.50 4.19
C SER A 267 -11.31 -6.90 2.95
N PHE A 268 -10.80 -6.52 1.78
CA PHE A 268 -11.44 -6.71 0.50
C PHE A 268 -10.43 -7.25 -0.50
N GLY A 269 -10.66 -8.46 -1.02
CA GLY A 269 -9.73 -9.18 -1.88
C GLY A 269 -10.37 -9.55 -3.20
N VAL A 270 -9.87 -8.99 -4.30
CA VAL A 270 -10.42 -9.22 -5.64
C VAL A 270 -9.81 -10.49 -6.25
N TRP A 271 -10.66 -11.38 -6.74
CA TRP A 271 -10.28 -12.57 -7.45
C TRP A 271 -10.21 -12.29 -8.94
N ASN A 272 -9.21 -12.86 -9.62
CA ASN A 272 -9.18 -12.90 -11.08
C ASN A 272 -10.03 -14.08 -11.59
N LYS A 273 -11.32 -14.08 -11.22
CA LYS A 273 -12.31 -15.13 -11.50
C LYS A 273 -13.70 -14.52 -11.62
N THR A 274 -14.49 -15.08 -12.52
CA THR A 274 -15.94 -14.90 -12.57
C THR A 274 -16.62 -15.56 -11.36
N GLU A 275 -17.89 -15.26 -11.11
CA GLU A 275 -18.65 -15.90 -10.04
C GLU A 275 -18.68 -17.43 -10.20
N GLU A 276 -18.94 -17.94 -11.40
CA GLU A 276 -19.00 -19.38 -11.64
C GLU A 276 -17.65 -20.06 -11.38
N GLU A 277 -16.56 -19.45 -11.85
CA GLU A 277 -15.20 -19.97 -11.60
C GLU A 277 -14.80 -19.92 -10.13
N PHE A 278 -15.25 -18.89 -9.41
CA PHE A 278 -15.02 -18.75 -7.98
C PHE A 278 -15.78 -19.81 -7.18
N LEU A 279 -17.05 -20.05 -7.50
CA LEU A 279 -17.88 -21.05 -6.81
C LEU A 279 -17.37 -22.49 -7.04
N ARG A 280 -16.86 -22.80 -8.24
CA ARG A 280 -16.23 -24.10 -8.56
C ARG A 280 -14.97 -24.40 -7.74
N MET A 281 -14.35 -23.40 -7.10
CA MET A 281 -13.22 -23.66 -6.20
C MET A 281 -13.65 -24.35 -4.89
N MET A 282 -14.96 -24.39 -4.62
CA MET A 282 -15.56 -24.90 -3.38
C MET A 282 -16.47 -26.11 -3.63
N GLU A 283 -16.37 -26.72 -4.81
CA GLU A 283 -16.98 -28.01 -5.15
C GLU A 283 -15.93 -29.11 -5.01
#